data_AF-A0A7W8HT57-F1
#
_entry.id   AF-A0A7W8HT57-F1
#
_cell.length_a   1.000
_cell.length_b   1.000
_cell.length_c   1.000
_cell.angle_alpha   90.00
_cell.angle_beta   90.00
_cell.angle_gamma   90.00
#
_symmetry.space_group_name_H-M   'P 1'
#
loop_
_entity.id
_entity.type
_entity.pdbx_description
1 polymer ?
#
loop_
_entity_poly.entity_id
_entity_poly.type
_entity_poly.pdbx_seq_one_letter_code
_entity_poly.pdbx_strand_id
1 'polypeptide(L)'
;MLQENRNNVAGQDPYVKDTASLIASDKVEGTAVYGRDGDRIGSIQRIILEKRGGRVAYAVLSFGGFWGIGDDYYPLPWEKLTYDESLDGYRIDLSKEQVEAAPRYRDDSEDWYRNNGRSVYDYYGVPPYWI
;
A
#
# COMPACT_ATOMS: atom_id res chain seq x y z
N MET A 1 -18.21 35.20 -13.54
CA MET A 1 -16.99 34.45 -13.19
C MET A 1 -17.44 33.24 -12.37
N LEU A 2 -17.51 32.07 -13.00
CA LEU A 2 -17.95 30.84 -12.34
C LEU A 2 -16.72 30.09 -11.83
N GLN A 3 -16.73 29.74 -10.55
CA GLN A 3 -15.78 28.81 -9.93
C GLN A 3 -16.03 27.43 -10.54
N GLU A 4 -15.00 26.86 -11.17
CA GLU A 4 -15.03 25.51 -11.71
C GLU A 4 -14.89 24.51 -10.56
N ASN A 5 -16.00 23.85 -10.25
CA ASN A 5 -16.11 22.82 -9.22
C ASN A 5 -15.45 21.53 -9.73
N ARG A 6 -14.17 21.33 -9.41
CA ARG A 6 -13.40 20.11 -9.77
C ARG A 6 -13.74 18.93 -8.86
N ASN A 7 -15.00 18.53 -8.83
CA ASN A 7 -15.42 17.33 -8.11
C ASN A 7 -15.39 16.10 -9.03
N ASN A 8 -14.57 15.13 -8.61
CA ASN A 8 -14.67 13.68 -8.86
C ASN A 8 -14.75 13.21 -10.33
N VAL A 9 -13.56 12.99 -10.92
CA VAL A 9 -13.38 12.06 -12.03
C VAL A 9 -12.23 11.12 -11.68
N ALA A 10 -12.43 10.25 -10.70
CA ALA A 10 -11.54 9.12 -10.44
C ALA A 10 -12.38 7.97 -9.91
N GLY A 11 -12.53 6.94 -10.73
CA GLY A 11 -13.25 5.72 -10.36
C GLY A 11 -14.12 5.24 -11.50
N GLN A 12 -13.64 4.19 -12.17
CA GLN A 12 -14.31 3.41 -13.21
C GLN A 12 -14.14 3.95 -14.64
N ASP A 13 -12.95 3.74 -15.18
CA ASP A 13 -12.82 3.52 -16.63
C ASP A 13 -13.64 2.26 -16.99
N PRO A 14 -14.73 2.38 -17.78
CA PRO A 14 -15.62 1.26 -18.08
C PRO A 14 -14.94 0.15 -18.90
N TYR A 15 -13.73 0.39 -19.41
CA TYR A 15 -12.97 -0.56 -20.21
C TYR A 15 -11.92 -1.33 -19.42
N VAL A 16 -11.57 -0.89 -18.19
CA VAL A 16 -10.62 -1.60 -17.33
C VAL A 16 -11.38 -2.64 -16.51
N LYS A 17 -11.22 -3.91 -16.88
CA LYS A 17 -11.78 -5.04 -16.15
C LYS A 17 -10.69 -5.74 -15.36
N ASP A 18 -10.95 -5.99 -14.09
CA ASP A 18 -10.10 -6.86 -13.30
C ASP A 18 -10.15 -8.27 -13.88
N THR A 19 -9.04 -8.98 -13.73
CA THR A 19 -8.93 -10.40 -14.03
C THR A 19 -8.42 -11.12 -12.80
N ALA A 20 -8.40 -12.45 -12.82
CA ALA A 20 -7.82 -13.24 -11.73
C ALA A 20 -6.35 -12.86 -11.42
N SER A 21 -5.64 -12.25 -12.36
CA SER A 21 -4.22 -11.88 -12.22
C SER A 21 -3.94 -10.38 -12.28
N LEU A 22 -4.94 -9.54 -12.54
CA LEU A 22 -4.75 -8.10 -12.74
C LEU A 22 -5.84 -7.33 -12.01
N ILE A 23 -5.43 -6.36 -11.21
CA ILE A 23 -6.31 -5.45 -10.48
C ILE A 23 -5.95 -4.02 -10.87
N ALA A 24 -6.96 -3.18 -11.09
CA ALA A 24 -6.74 -1.77 -11.38
C ALA A 24 -6.17 -1.04 -10.14
N SER A 25 -5.23 -0.10 -10.35
CA SER A 25 -4.53 0.56 -9.23
C SER A 25 -5.48 1.32 -8.31
N ASP A 26 -6.53 1.95 -8.87
CA ASP A 26 -7.58 2.64 -8.13
C ASP A 26 -8.42 1.71 -7.25
N LYS A 27 -8.46 0.41 -7.58
CA LYS A 27 -9.08 -0.60 -6.72
C LYS A 27 -8.16 -1.15 -5.65
N VAL A 28 -6.85 -1.06 -5.84
CA VAL A 28 -5.85 -1.40 -4.81
C VAL A 28 -5.77 -0.31 -3.76
N GLU A 29 -5.90 0.95 -4.17
CA GLU A 29 -5.94 2.09 -3.26
C GLU A 29 -7.23 2.09 -2.43
N GLY A 30 -7.11 2.32 -1.13
CA GLY A 30 -8.21 2.27 -0.17
C GLY A 30 -8.59 0.88 0.33
N THR A 31 -8.07 -0.21 -0.29
CA THR A 31 -8.36 -1.58 0.16
C THR A 31 -7.90 -1.78 1.60
N ALA A 32 -8.74 -2.40 2.43
CA ALA A 32 -8.41 -2.68 3.82
C ALA A 32 -7.28 -3.73 3.93
N VAL A 33 -6.41 -3.54 4.92
CA VAL A 33 -5.35 -4.50 5.26
C VAL A 33 -5.61 -5.09 6.64
N TYR A 34 -5.57 -6.41 6.72
CA TYR A 34 -5.83 -7.21 7.91
C TYR A 34 -4.57 -7.94 8.37
N GLY A 35 -4.40 -8.01 9.69
CA GLY A 35 -3.31 -8.74 10.32
C GLY A 35 -3.54 -10.25 10.37
N ARG A 36 -2.55 -10.95 10.92
CA ARG A 36 -2.60 -12.42 11.14
C ARG A 36 -3.75 -12.83 12.08
N ASP A 37 -4.06 -11.97 13.04
CA ASP A 37 -5.17 -12.08 13.99
C ASP A 37 -6.55 -11.85 13.37
N GLY A 38 -6.61 -11.36 12.13
CA GLY A 38 -7.84 -10.97 11.45
C GLY A 38 -8.30 -9.55 11.79
N ASP A 39 -7.54 -8.80 12.61
CA ASP A 39 -7.87 -7.43 12.93
C ASP A 39 -7.51 -6.51 11.77
N ARG A 40 -8.34 -5.48 11.56
CA ARG A 40 -8.05 -4.45 10.57
C ARG A 40 -6.90 -3.57 11.07
N ILE A 41 -5.80 -3.59 10.34
CA ILE A 41 -4.60 -2.79 10.62
C ILE A 41 -4.77 -1.40 10.00
N GLY A 42 -5.19 -1.32 8.74
CA GLY A 42 -5.27 -0.05 8.02
C GLY A 42 -5.84 -0.20 6.62
N SER A 43 -5.30 0.56 5.67
CA SER A 43 -5.62 0.47 4.24
C SER A 43 -4.44 0.83 3.35
N ILE A 44 -4.45 0.33 2.13
CA ILE A 44 -3.45 0.69 1.13
C ILE A 44 -3.67 2.15 0.70
N GLN A 45 -2.66 3.00 0.90
CA GLN A 45 -2.70 4.39 0.47
C GLN A 45 -2.33 4.57 -1.01
N ARG A 46 -1.34 3.80 -1.48
CA ARG A 46 -0.82 3.81 -2.86
C ARG A 46 0.13 2.65 -3.08
N ILE A 47 0.40 2.33 -4.34
CA ILE A 47 1.46 1.41 -4.74
C ILE A 47 2.64 2.15 -5.35
N ILE A 48 3.84 1.61 -5.15
CA ILE A 48 5.09 2.13 -5.69
C ILE A 48 5.59 1.16 -6.75
N LEU A 49 5.65 1.62 -8.00
CA LEU A 49 6.13 0.82 -9.13
C LEU A 49 7.58 1.13 -9.44
N GLU A 50 8.32 0.09 -9.82
CA GLU A 50 9.65 0.23 -10.41
C GLU A 50 9.51 0.86 -11.80
N LYS A 51 10.08 2.06 -11.97
CA LYS A 51 9.98 2.86 -13.20
C LYS A 51 10.47 2.16 -14.47
N ARG A 52 11.42 1.21 -14.36
CA ARG A 52 12.06 0.55 -15.51
C ARG A 52 11.51 -0.85 -15.76
N GLY A 53 11.44 -1.69 -14.73
CA GLY A 53 10.94 -3.05 -14.84
C GLY A 53 9.41 -3.20 -14.76
N GLY A 54 8.67 -2.16 -14.36
CA GLY A 54 7.20 -2.16 -14.30
C GLY A 54 6.61 -3.03 -13.19
N ARG A 55 7.44 -3.54 -12.26
CA ARG A 55 7.00 -4.37 -11.13
C ARG A 55 6.52 -3.50 -9.98
N VAL A 56 5.56 -3.97 -9.20
CA VAL A 56 5.17 -3.32 -7.94
C VAL A 56 6.21 -3.65 -6.88
N ALA A 57 6.93 -2.65 -6.40
CA ALA A 57 7.97 -2.80 -5.38
C ALA A 57 7.34 -2.86 -3.98
N TYR A 58 6.50 -1.87 -3.68
CA TYR A 58 5.88 -1.72 -2.36
C TYR A 58 4.42 -1.26 -2.47
N ALA A 59 3.61 -1.64 -1.50
CA ALA A 59 2.42 -0.90 -1.15
C ALA A 59 2.70 -0.02 0.07
N VAL A 60 2.11 1.16 0.12
CA VAL A 60 2.17 2.03 1.29
C VAL A 60 0.92 1.77 2.11
N LEU A 61 1.06 1.15 3.28
CA LEU A 61 0.01 1.04 4.27
C LEU A 61 -0.13 2.37 5.01
N SER A 62 -1.34 2.93 4.99
CA SER A 62 -1.74 3.96 5.94
C SER A 62 -2.26 3.27 7.21
N PHE A 63 -1.72 3.69 8.34
CA PHE A 63 -1.99 3.14 9.65
C PHE A 63 -2.15 4.24 10.69
N GLY A 64 -3.25 4.19 11.45
CA GLY A 64 -3.45 5.05 12.60
C GLY A 64 -3.75 6.51 12.25
N GLY A 65 -5.03 6.81 12.07
CA GLY A 65 -5.56 8.15 11.91
C GLY A 65 -6.96 8.06 11.30
N PHE A 66 -7.80 9.05 11.55
CA PHE A 66 -9.09 9.12 10.90
C PHE A 66 -8.86 9.79 9.54
N TRP A 67 -9.06 9.04 8.44
CA TRP A 67 -9.22 9.62 7.10
C TRP A 67 -8.10 10.61 6.68
N GLY A 68 -6.82 10.24 6.84
CA GLY A 68 -5.70 11.00 6.28
C GLY A 68 -5.12 12.12 7.16
N ILE A 69 -5.60 12.32 8.39
CA ILE A 69 -5.00 13.26 9.34
C ILE A 69 -4.31 12.46 10.46
N GLY A 70 -2.98 12.59 10.51
CA GLY A 70 -2.15 11.93 11.53
C GLY A 70 -1.70 10.52 11.19
N ASP A 71 -2.02 10.04 9.98
CA ASP A 71 -1.64 8.71 9.50
C ASP A 71 -0.12 8.51 9.47
N ASP A 72 0.34 7.40 10.04
CA ASP A 72 1.68 6.88 9.79
C ASP A 72 1.68 6.02 8.53
N TYR A 73 2.71 6.20 7.70
CA TYR A 73 2.85 5.47 6.43
C TYR A 73 3.95 4.42 6.53
N TYR A 74 3.58 3.18 6.29
CA TYR A 74 4.47 2.02 6.35
C TYR A 74 4.58 1.38 4.96
N PRO A 75 5.77 1.33 4.36
CA PRO A 75 5.96 0.54 3.16
C PRO A 75 5.96 -0.93 3.49
N LEU A 76 5.19 -1.68 2.71
CA LEU A 76 5.08 -3.12 2.74
C LEU A 76 5.54 -3.67 1.39
N PRO A 77 6.48 -4.63 1.37
CA PRO A 77 6.76 -5.39 0.16
C PRO A 77 5.48 -6.00 -0.41
N TRP A 78 5.25 -5.85 -1.72
CA TRP A 78 4.03 -6.36 -2.35
C TRP A 78 3.80 -7.86 -2.09
N GLU A 79 4.88 -8.64 -2.04
CA GLU A 79 4.86 -10.08 -1.77
C GLU A 79 4.33 -10.48 -0.39
N LYS A 80 4.25 -9.53 0.55
CA LYS A 80 3.65 -9.78 1.88
C LYS A 80 2.13 -9.65 1.88
N LEU A 81 1.54 -9.08 0.84
CA LEU A 81 0.10 -8.90 0.70
C LEU A 81 -0.50 -10.11 -0.01
N THR A 82 -1.49 -10.73 0.63
CA THR A 82 -2.34 -11.75 0.00
C THR A 82 -3.76 -11.22 -0.07
N TYR A 83 -4.32 -11.13 -1.27
CA TYR A 83 -5.72 -10.74 -1.42
C TYR A 83 -6.64 -11.87 -0.94
N ASP A 84 -7.62 -11.52 -0.10
CA ASP A 84 -8.63 -12.43 0.44
C ASP A 84 -10.02 -11.95 0.00
N GLU A 85 -10.63 -12.72 -0.91
CA GLU A 85 -11.97 -12.44 -1.46
C GLU A 85 -13.06 -12.42 -0.38
N SER A 86 -12.90 -13.14 0.73
CA SER A 86 -13.89 -13.17 1.81
C SER A 86 -13.92 -11.88 2.64
N LEU A 87 -12.81 -11.15 2.64
CA LEU A 87 -12.66 -9.87 3.33
C LEU A 87 -12.77 -8.68 2.40
N ASP A 88 -12.78 -8.91 1.08
CA ASP A 88 -12.57 -7.88 0.05
C ASP A 88 -11.35 -6.99 0.40
N GLY A 89 -10.27 -7.65 0.81
CA GLY A 89 -9.15 -7.01 1.48
C GLY A 89 -7.84 -7.79 1.39
N TYR A 90 -6.73 -7.15 1.76
CA TYR A 90 -5.43 -7.81 1.83
C TYR A 90 -5.15 -8.32 3.24
N ARG A 91 -4.53 -9.49 3.35
CA ARG A 91 -3.93 -10.01 4.59
C ARG A 91 -2.42 -9.88 4.55
N ILE A 92 -1.84 -9.64 5.72
CA ILE A 92 -0.40 -9.77 5.98
C ILE A 92 -0.17 -10.73 7.14
N ASP A 93 0.96 -11.44 7.10
CA ASP A 93 1.35 -12.36 8.17
C ASP A 93 2.07 -11.63 9.32
N LEU A 94 1.51 -10.52 9.79
CA LEU A 94 2.04 -9.67 10.85
C LEU A 94 0.91 -9.20 11.76
N SER A 95 1.20 -9.00 13.06
CA SER A 95 0.28 -8.31 13.96
C SER A 95 0.40 -6.79 13.81
N LYS A 96 -0.58 -6.07 14.35
CA LYS A 96 -0.59 -4.61 14.40
C LYS A 96 0.68 -4.03 15.04
N GLU A 97 1.12 -4.60 16.15
CA GLU A 97 2.31 -4.16 16.89
C GLU A 97 3.59 -4.39 16.09
N GLN A 98 3.64 -5.46 15.30
CA GLN A 98 4.77 -5.73 14.41
C GLN A 98 4.83 -4.71 13.28
N VAL A 99 3.69 -4.25 12.76
CA VAL A 99 3.64 -3.16 11.77
C VAL A 99 4.08 -1.84 12.38
N GLU A 100 3.61 -1.50 13.59
CA GLU A 100 4.02 -0.26 14.29
C GLU A 100 5.53 -0.21 14.58
N ALA A 101 6.16 -1.37 14.79
CA ALA A 101 7.60 -1.50 14.98
C ALA A 101 8.41 -1.43 13.68
N ALA A 102 7.76 -1.41 12.51
CA ALA A 102 8.43 -1.42 11.23
C ALA A 102 9.01 -0.05 10.86
N PRO A 103 10.01 0.00 9.95
CA PRO A 103 10.49 1.25 9.39
C PRO A 103 9.33 2.02 8.73
N ARG A 104 9.01 3.21 9.24
CA ARG A 104 7.98 4.11 8.69
C ARG A 104 8.59 5.29 7.93
N TYR A 105 7.83 5.86 7.00
CA TYR A 105 8.15 7.17 6.43
C TYR A 105 8.08 8.22 7.53
N ARG A 106 9.24 8.76 7.92
CA ARG A 106 9.32 9.97 8.74
C ARG A 106 9.57 11.10 7.75
N ASP A 107 8.51 11.85 7.46
CA ASP A 107 8.48 12.96 6.50
C ASP A 107 8.64 12.59 5.02
N ASP A 108 8.17 13.47 4.15
CA ASP A 108 8.07 13.32 2.68
C ASP A 108 9.41 13.18 1.93
N SER A 109 10.49 12.91 2.65
CA SER A 109 11.84 12.93 2.12
C SER A 109 12.01 11.88 1.00
N GLU A 110 12.32 12.36 -0.21
CA GLU A 110 12.83 11.55 -1.32
C GLU A 110 14.03 10.66 -0.90
N ASP A 111 14.74 11.08 0.15
CA ASP A 111 15.89 10.38 0.71
C ASP A 111 15.53 9.06 1.43
N TRP A 112 14.29 8.92 1.90
CA TRP A 112 13.86 7.70 2.58
C TRP A 112 13.96 6.49 1.66
N TYR A 113 13.47 6.59 0.42
CA TYR A 113 13.51 5.49 -0.54
C TYR A 113 14.93 5.08 -0.92
N ARG A 114 15.86 6.04 -1.02
CA ARG A 114 17.28 5.76 -1.36
C ARG A 114 18.00 5.03 -0.23
N ASN A 115 17.71 5.38 1.01
CA ASN A 115 18.44 4.89 2.17
C ASN A 115 17.78 3.65 2.82
N ASN A 116 16.47 3.49 2.67
CA ASN A 116 15.71 2.46 3.40
C ASN A 116 15.11 1.35 2.53
N GLY A 117 15.27 1.39 1.20
CA GLY A 117 14.76 0.31 0.35
C GLY A 117 15.23 -1.08 0.79
N ARG A 118 16.53 -1.24 1.08
CA ARG A 118 17.08 -2.50 1.57
C ARG A 118 16.65 -2.83 2.99
N SER A 119 16.59 -1.84 3.89
CA SER A 119 16.23 -2.05 5.30
C SER A 119 14.77 -2.47 5.48
N VAL A 120 13.87 -2.08 4.57
CA VAL A 120 12.49 -2.59 4.53
C VAL A 120 12.46 -4.07 4.19
N TYR A 121 13.11 -4.48 3.10
CA TYR A 121 13.18 -5.89 2.71
C TYR A 121 13.82 -6.75 3.79
N ASP A 122 14.91 -6.25 4.40
CA ASP A 122 15.60 -6.92 5.51
C ASP A 122 14.68 -7.06 6.74
N TYR A 123 13.91 -6.03 7.10
CA TYR A 123 12.97 -6.08 8.23
C TYR A 123 11.87 -7.12 8.02
N TYR A 124 11.33 -7.21 6.80
CA TYR A 124 10.28 -8.16 6.46
C TYR A 124 10.81 -9.55 6.05
N GLY A 125 12.13 -9.74 6.04
CA GLY A 125 12.79 -11.00 5.72
C GLY A 125 12.48 -11.52 4.31
N VAL A 126 12.28 -10.61 3.35
CA VAL A 126 11.98 -10.95 1.95
C VAL A 126 13.10 -10.51 1.02
N PRO A 127 13.42 -11.29 -0.03
CA PRO A 127 14.37 -10.86 -1.03
C PRO A 127 13.85 -9.58 -1.70
N PRO A 128 14.73 -8.63 -2.02
CA PRO A 128 14.33 -7.47 -2.79
C PRO A 128 13.82 -7.84 -4.18
N TYR A 129 12.83 -7.09 -4.67
CA TYR A 129 12.23 -7.32 -6.00
C TYR A 129 13.19 -7.18 -7.19
N TRP A 130 14.39 -6.62 -6.96
CA TRP A 130 15.44 -6.38 -7.96
C TRP A 130 16.50 -7.49 -8.05
N ILE A 131 16.36 -8.57 -7.29
CA ILE A 131 17.20 -9.77 -7.38
C ILE A 131 16.70 -10.72 -8.48
#